data_AF-A0A9E4PVA6-F1
#
_entry.id   AF-A0A9E4PVA6-F1
#
_cell.length_a   1.000
_cell.length_b   1.000
_cell.length_c   1.000
_cell.angle_alpha   90.00
_cell.angle_beta   90.00
_cell.angle_gamma   90.00
#
_symmetry.space_group_name_H-M   'P 1'
#
loop_
_entity.id
_entity.type
_entity.pdbx_description
1 polymer ?
#
loop_
_entity_poly.entity_id
_entity_poly.type
_entity_poly.pdbx_seq_one_letter_code
_entity_poly.pdbx_strand_id
1 'polypeptide(L)'
;ILTTKPNEFMEPIHNRMPVILSGETEALWLDPMTEEPDVLQPLIQPAPAELMESRIVSSLVNSPKNNSPECVVPITGGLPGF
;
A
#
# COMPACT_ATOMS: atom_id res chain seq x y z
N ILE A 1 -11.13 1.98 -1.38
CA ILE A 1 -9.99 1.37 -0.64
C ILE A 1 -9.97 1.98 0.75
N LEU A 2 -9.97 1.15 1.80
CA LEU A 2 -9.83 1.60 3.17
C LEU A 2 -8.37 1.99 3.45
N THR A 3 -8.15 3.02 4.26
CA THR A 3 -6.80 3.47 4.61
C THR A 3 -6.65 3.67 6.10
N THR A 4 -5.42 3.61 6.56
CA THR A 4 -4.98 3.86 7.93
C THR A 4 -3.85 4.89 7.95
N LYS A 5 -3.34 5.20 9.14
CA LYS A 5 -2.13 5.99 9.33
C LYS A 5 -0.93 5.26 8.70
N PRO A 6 0.11 5.98 8.26
CA PRO A 6 1.33 5.33 7.79
C PRO A 6 2.01 4.58 8.94
N ASN A 7 2.80 3.56 8.59
CA ASN A 7 3.85 3.02 9.45
C ASN A 7 5.16 3.80 9.24
N GLU A 8 6.22 3.46 9.97
CA GLU A 8 7.53 4.12 9.88
C GLU A 8 8.13 4.13 8.46
N PHE A 9 7.85 3.11 7.64
CA PHE A 9 8.31 3.04 6.25
C PHE A 9 7.56 4.01 5.33
N MET A 10 6.23 4.15 5.51
CA MET A 10 5.38 4.96 4.64
C MET A 10 5.36 6.44 5.05
N GLU A 11 5.60 6.76 6.33
CA GLU A 11 5.62 8.13 6.85
C GLU A 11 6.40 9.14 5.98
N PRO A 12 7.64 8.85 5.51
CA PRO A 12 8.37 9.77 4.65
C PRO A 12 7.83 9.86 3.21
N ILE A 13 7.00 8.91 2.77
CA ILE A 13 6.46 8.84 1.40
C ILE A 13 5.08 9.50 1.33
N HIS A 14 4.20 9.22 2.28
CA HIS A 14 2.83 9.73 2.30
C HIS A 14 2.20 9.67 3.70
N ASN A 15 1.26 10.58 3.99
CA ASN A 15 0.58 10.68 5.29
C ASN A 15 -0.54 9.64 5.52
N ARG A 16 -0.70 8.67 4.61
CA ARG A 16 -1.76 7.65 4.62
C ARG A 16 -1.27 6.39 3.92
N MET A 17 -1.77 5.25 4.38
CA MET A 17 -1.45 3.92 3.86
C MET A 17 -2.75 3.14 3.61
N PRO A 18 -2.87 2.33 2.54
CA PRO A 18 -3.98 1.39 2.43
C PRO A 18 -3.93 0.35 3.57
N VAL A 19 -5.09 -0.10 4.03
CA VAL A 19 -5.13 -1.30 4.91
C VAL A 19 -4.74 -2.50 4.06
N ILE A 20 -3.68 -3.20 4.46
CA ILE A 20 -3.16 -4.38 3.79
C ILE A 20 -3.43 -5.58 4.68
N LEU A 21 -4.21 -6.53 4.17
CA LEU A 21 -4.54 -7.75 4.88
C LEU A 21 -3.42 -8.77 4.70
N SER A 22 -3.19 -9.59 5.74
CA SER A 22 -2.42 -10.81 5.59
C SER A 22 -3.25 -11.88 4.89
N GLY A 23 -2.59 -12.89 4.33
CA GLY A 23 -3.29 -14.05 3.75
C GLY A 23 -4.16 -14.80 4.76
N GLU A 24 -3.78 -14.81 6.04
CA GLU A 24 -4.57 -15.43 7.12
C GLU A 24 -5.87 -14.69 7.42
N THR A 25 -5.86 -13.36 7.26
CA THR A 25 -6.99 -12.48 7.59
C THR A 25 -7.93 -12.23 6.41
N GLU A 26 -7.54 -12.62 5.19
CA GLU A 26 -8.33 -12.42 3.98
C GLU A 26 -9.69 -13.15 4.05
N ALA A 27 -9.69 -14.41 4.50
CA ALA A 27 -10.91 -15.20 4.60
C ALA A 27 -11.93 -14.58 5.56
N LEU A 28 -11.46 -14.07 6.71
CA LEU A 28 -12.30 -13.37 7.68
C LEU A 28 -12.85 -12.06 7.10
N TRP A 29 -12.04 -11.32 6.35
CA TRP A 29 -12.46 -10.07 5.71
C TRP A 29 -13.54 -10.27 4.65
N LEU A 30 -13.51 -11.40 3.94
CA LEU A 30 -14.43 -11.71 2.84
C LEU A 30 -15.68 -12.49 3.30
N ASP A 31 -15.75 -12.91 4.56
CA ASP A 31 -16.86 -13.71 5.07
C ASP A 31 -18.15 -12.87 5.20
N PRO A 32 -19.20 -13.14 4.39
CA PRO A 32 -20.44 -12.39 4.46
C PRO A 32 -21.23 -12.64 5.75
N MET A 33 -20.89 -13.67 6.53
CA MET A 33 -21.53 -13.99 7.80
C MET A 33 -20.89 -13.26 9.00
N THR A 34 -19.76 -12.59 8.80
CA THR A 34 -19.13 -11.78 9.84
C THR A 34 -19.84 -10.43 9.93
N GLU A 35 -20.84 -10.33 10.81
CA GLU A 35 -21.63 -9.10 11.01
C GLU A 35 -21.03 -8.17 12.07
N GLU A 36 -20.19 -8.71 12.97
CA GLU A 36 -19.73 -7.98 14.14
C GLU A 36 -18.53 -7.08 13.83
N PRO A 37 -18.67 -5.73 13.90
CA PRO A 37 -17.59 -4.83 13.52
C PRO A 37 -16.33 -5.01 14.38
N ASP A 38 -16.49 -5.40 15.64
CA ASP A 38 -15.38 -5.60 16.57
C ASP A 38 -14.46 -6.75 16.17
N VAL A 39 -14.94 -7.68 15.33
CA VAL A 39 -14.13 -8.77 14.77
C VAL A 39 -13.23 -8.26 13.63
N LEU A 40 -13.70 -7.28 12.86
CA LEU A 40 -12.99 -6.74 11.69
C LEU A 40 -12.12 -5.51 12.02
N GLN A 41 -12.50 -4.73 13.03
CA GLN A 41 -11.75 -3.54 13.47
C GLN A 41 -10.25 -3.79 13.70
N PRO A 42 -9.82 -4.91 14.33
CA PRO A 42 -8.40 -5.21 14.52
C PRO A 42 -7.61 -5.38 13.22
N LEU A 43 -8.29 -5.67 12.10
CA LEU A 43 -7.63 -5.80 10.79
C LEU A 43 -7.30 -4.42 10.16
N ILE A 44 -7.89 -3.34 10.66
CA ILE A 44 -7.77 -1.97 10.13
C ILE A 44 -6.56 -1.27 10.76
N GLN A 45 -5.37 -1.82 10.54
CA GLN A 45 -4.13 -1.31 11.11
C GLN A 45 -3.01 -1.23 10.05
N PRO A 46 -1.97 -0.39 10.27
CA PRO A 46 -0.83 -0.34 9.37
C PRO A 46 -0.14 -1.72 9.32
N ALA A 47 0.24 -2.15 8.12
CA ALA A 47 1.00 -3.39 7.96
C ALA A 47 2.44 -3.22 8.53
N PRO A 48 3.11 -4.32 8.91
CA PRO A 48 4.50 -4.27 9.36
C PRO A 48 5.42 -3.64 8.30
N ALA A 49 6.33 -2.77 8.74
CA ALA A 49 7.19 -2.00 7.86
C ALA A 49 8.23 -2.88 7.13
N GLU A 50 8.67 -3.95 7.79
CA GLU A 50 9.62 -4.94 7.28
C GLU A 50 9.11 -5.74 6.07
N LEU A 51 7.80 -5.70 5.80
CA LEU A 51 7.19 -6.34 4.63
C LEU A 51 7.18 -5.44 3.39
N MET A 52 7.78 -4.25 3.47
CA MET A 52 7.67 -3.22 2.43
C MET A 52 9.01 -2.85 1.83
N GLU A 53 8.97 -2.60 0.52
CA GLU A 53 10.08 -2.05 -0.25
C GLU A 53 9.52 -0.98 -1.20
N SER A 54 10.29 0.07 -1.43
CA SER A 54 9.97 1.10 -2.42
C SER A 54 11.11 1.27 -3.42
N ARG A 55 10.74 1.73 -4.61
CA ARG A 55 11.66 2.02 -5.71
C ARG A 55 11.16 3.26 -6.43
N ILE A 56 12.09 4.13 -6.79
CA ILE A 56 11.76 5.33 -7.58
C ILE A 56 11.49 4.90 -9.02
N VAL A 57 10.37 5.35 -9.57
CA VAL A 57 9.95 5.08 -10.95
C VAL A 57 9.78 6.39 -11.72
N SER A 58 9.66 6.29 -13.04
CA SER A 58 9.45 7.44 -13.92
C SER A 58 8.10 8.11 -13.66
N SER A 59 8.03 9.44 -13.86
CA SER A 59 6.77 10.20 -13.88
C SER A 59 5.82 9.78 -15.01
N LEU A 60 6.25 8.87 -15.90
CA LEU A 60 5.38 8.22 -16.89
C LEU A 60 4.10 7.67 -16.24
N VAL A 61 4.19 7.10 -15.04
CA VAL A 61 3.05 6.52 -14.31
C VAL A 61 1.98 7.55 -13.90
N ASN A 62 2.33 8.85 -13.89
CA ASN A 62 1.40 9.91 -13.47
C ASN A 62 0.20 10.09 -14.42
N SER A 63 0.32 9.63 -15.67
CA SER A 63 -0.78 9.68 -16.65
C SER A 63 -1.46 8.32 -16.75
N PRO A 64 -2.78 8.21 -16.48
CA PRO A 64 -3.51 6.94 -16.55
C PRO A 64 -3.63 6.39 -17.99
N LYS A 65 -3.25 7.16 -19.01
CA LYS A 65 -3.19 6.67 -20.41
C LYS A 65 -2.01 5.73 -20.64
N ASN A 66 -1.00 5.76 -19.78
CA ASN A 66 0.20 4.95 -19.91
C ASN A 66 0.00 3.62 -19.19
N ASN A 67 -0.29 2.57 -19.97
CA ASN A 67 -0.45 1.21 -19.47
C ASN A 67 0.64 0.30 -20.05
N SER A 68 1.86 0.47 -19.57
CA SER A 68 3.01 -0.28 -20.05
C SER A 68 3.95 -0.65 -18.89
N PRO A 69 4.80 -1.68 -19.03
CA PRO A 69 5.70 -2.13 -17.97
C PRO A 69 6.63 -1.04 -17.43
N GLU A 70 6.98 -0.05 -18.27
CA GLU A 70 7.85 1.07 -17.93
C GLU A 70 7.31 1.94 -16.78
N CYS A 71 6.01 1.87 -16.49
CA CYS A 71 5.39 2.56 -15.34
C CYS A 71 5.92 2.06 -13.98
N VAL A 72 6.44 0.83 -13.88
CA VAL A 72 6.92 0.22 -12.63
C VAL A 72 8.40 -0.16 -12.64
N VAL A 73 9.08 0.07 -13.77
CA VAL A 73 10.52 -0.17 -13.90
C VAL A 73 11.27 0.91 -13.08
N PRO A 74 12.18 0.51 -12.16
CA PRO A 74 13.01 1.45 -11.44
C PRO A 74 13.85 2.28 -12.40
N ILE A 75 13.97 3.58 -12.14
CA ILE A 75 14.92 4.43 -12.88
C ILE A 75 16.33 4.24 -12.30
N THR A 76 17.32 4.06 -13.18
CA THR A 76 18.74 3.95 -12.82
C THR A 76 19.35 5.34 -12.75
N GLY A 77 19.46 5.88 -11.53
CA GLY A 77 20.02 7.21 -11.26
C GLY A 77 19.12 8.01 -10.34
N GLY A 78 19.68 8.53 -9.24
CA GLY A 78 18.94 9.36 -8.29
C GLY A 78 18.28 10.54 -9.01
N LEU A 79 17.03 10.83 -8.66
CA LEU A 79 16.39 12.06 -9.11
C LEU A 79 17.14 13.23 -8.47
N PRO A 80 17.66 14.20 -9.23
CA PRO A 80 18.11 15.44 -8.62
C PRO A 80 16.90 16.14 -7.99
N GLY A 81 16.86 16.19 -6.66
CA GLY A 81 15.82 16.90 -5.90
C GLY A 81 14.95 16.06 -4.96
N PHE A 82 15.27 14.78 -4.75
CA PHE A 82 14.84 14.01 -3.56
C PHE A 82 16.06 13.65 -2.71
#